data_AF-U5WZG3-F1
#
_entry.id   AF-U5WZG3-F1
#
_cell.length_a   1.000
_cell.length_b   1.000
_cell.length_c   1.000
_cell.angle_alpha   90.00
_cell.angle_beta   90.00
_cell.angle_gamma   90.00
#
_symmetry.space_group_name_H-M   'P 1'
#
loop_
_entity.id
_entity.type
_entity.pdbx_description
1 polymer ?
#
loop_
_entity_poly.entity_id
_entity_poly.type
_entity_poly.pdbx_seq_one_letter_code
_entity_poly.pdbx_strand_id
1 'polypeptide(L)'
;MDDPTILVGSPSEAMTAAQALLDSASAGRDHHYDVWATVAVAPLAAMLYAASPVGNSQGISWVVQAATTIDVATDADTPSWRNTIAALDDQPLLSNSLERVLGWDTRQRDSIAITLRDALLPWLPTESARRASGE
;
A
#
# COMPACT_ATOMS: atom_id res chain seq x y z
N MET A 1 -10.23 9.53 -10.10
CA MET A 1 -9.58 8.24 -10.30
C MET A 1 -10.36 7.24 -9.50
N ASP A 2 -10.77 6.11 -10.10
CA ASP A 2 -11.58 5.11 -9.39
C ASP A 2 -10.74 4.40 -8.32
N ASP A 3 -11.41 3.86 -7.31
CA ASP A 3 -10.78 3.07 -6.27
C ASP A 3 -10.35 1.69 -6.84
N PRO A 4 -9.04 1.39 -6.90
CA PRO A 4 -8.54 0.16 -7.51
C PRO A 4 -8.89 -1.10 -6.69
N THR A 5 -9.22 -0.96 -5.41
CA THR A 5 -9.59 -2.11 -4.55
C THR A 5 -10.91 -2.76 -4.97
N ILE A 6 -11.78 -2.03 -5.67
CA ILE A 6 -13.09 -2.52 -6.13
C ILE A 6 -12.93 -3.69 -7.11
N LEU A 7 -11.82 -3.74 -7.85
CA LEU A 7 -11.52 -4.76 -8.84
C LEU A 7 -10.77 -5.98 -8.27
N VAL A 8 -10.46 -5.98 -6.97
CA VAL A 8 -9.64 -7.01 -6.33
C VAL A 8 -10.54 -8.06 -5.66
N GLY A 9 -10.80 -9.15 -6.37
CA GLY A 9 -11.51 -10.33 -5.84
C GLY A 9 -10.59 -11.50 -5.51
N SER A 10 -9.31 -11.43 -5.89
CA SER A 10 -8.33 -12.51 -5.75
C SER A 10 -6.90 -11.97 -5.53
N PRO A 11 -5.98 -12.80 -4.98
CA PRO A 11 -4.58 -12.41 -4.82
C PRO A 11 -3.89 -12.04 -6.13
N SER A 12 -4.21 -12.74 -7.22
CA SER A 12 -3.63 -12.48 -8.55
C SER A 12 -4.08 -11.11 -9.11
N GLU A 13 -5.34 -10.74 -8.90
CA GLU A 13 -5.86 -9.42 -9.27
C GLU A 13 -5.20 -8.33 -8.42
N ALA A 14 -4.99 -8.58 -7.13
CA ALA A 14 -4.27 -7.66 -6.25
C ALA A 14 -2.82 -7.40 -6.73
N MET A 15 -2.10 -8.46 -7.11
CA MET A 15 -0.75 -8.36 -7.67
C MET A 15 -0.74 -7.58 -8.99
N THR A 16 -1.70 -7.84 -9.87
CA THR A 16 -1.84 -7.15 -11.16
C THR A 16 -2.12 -5.66 -10.96
N ALA A 17 -3.04 -5.32 -10.06
CA ALA A 17 -3.36 -3.95 -9.72
C ALA A 17 -2.15 -3.23 -9.10
N ALA A 18 -1.45 -3.87 -8.15
CA ALA A 18 -0.25 -3.33 -7.54
C ALA A 18 0.85 -3.03 -8.56
N GLN A 19 1.12 -3.98 -9.47
CA GLN A 19 2.10 -3.82 -10.53
C GLN A 19 1.75 -2.61 -11.43
N ALA A 20 0.50 -2.51 -11.87
CA ALA A 20 0.06 -1.41 -12.73
C ALA A 20 0.23 -0.03 -12.05
N LEU A 21 -0.07 0.07 -10.75
CA LEU A 21 0.12 1.31 -9.99
C LEU A 21 1.60 1.67 -9.88
N LEU A 22 2.46 0.71 -9.57
CA LEU A 22 3.89 0.92 -9.43
C LEU A 22 4.57 1.23 -10.77
N ASP A 23 4.17 0.59 -11.86
CA ASP A 23 4.64 0.89 -13.21
C ASP A 23 4.26 2.31 -13.62
N SER A 24 3.01 2.72 -13.33
CA SER A 24 2.54 4.08 -13.61
C SER A 24 3.33 5.14 -12.84
N ALA A 25 3.71 4.83 -11.60
CA ALA A 25 4.51 5.73 -10.77
C ALA A 25 5.99 5.74 -11.19
N SER A 26 6.51 4.64 -11.72
CA SER A 26 7.89 4.51 -12.21
C SER A 26 8.11 5.20 -13.55
N ALA A 27 7.04 5.50 -14.30
CA ALA A 27 7.13 6.12 -15.61
C ALA A 27 7.96 7.43 -15.59
N GLY A 28 9.13 7.40 -16.23
CA GLY A 28 10.03 8.54 -16.33
C GLY A 28 10.94 8.78 -15.11
N ARG A 29 11.06 7.80 -14.21
CA ARG A 29 11.98 7.84 -13.05
C ARG A 29 13.26 7.05 -13.31
N ASP A 30 14.27 7.28 -12.46
CA ASP A 30 15.58 6.61 -12.55
C ASP A 30 15.55 5.18 -11.99
N HIS A 31 16.52 4.35 -12.41
CA HIS A 31 16.67 2.93 -12.02
C HIS A 31 16.63 2.62 -10.51
N HIS A 32 16.98 3.58 -9.66
CA HIS A 32 16.90 3.38 -8.20
C HIS A 32 15.44 3.21 -7.74
N TYR A 33 14.50 3.88 -8.39
CA TYR A 33 13.08 3.73 -8.11
C TYR A 33 12.57 2.35 -8.54
N ASP A 34 13.01 1.84 -9.70
CA ASP A 34 12.60 0.54 -10.25
C ASP A 34 12.89 -0.64 -9.29
N VAL A 35 14.02 -0.57 -8.57
CA VAL A 35 14.40 -1.60 -7.58
C VAL A 35 13.36 -1.66 -6.45
N TRP A 36 13.02 -0.51 -5.87
CA TRP A 36 12.03 -0.45 -4.79
C TRP A 36 10.62 -0.68 -5.30
N ALA A 37 10.30 -0.26 -6.51
CA ALA A 37 9.02 -0.54 -7.16
C ALA A 37 8.79 -2.05 -7.29
N THR A 38 9.80 -2.80 -7.72
CA THR A 38 9.76 -4.26 -7.80
C THR A 38 9.50 -4.90 -6.43
N VAL A 39 10.18 -4.42 -5.38
CA VAL A 39 9.99 -4.95 -4.02
C VAL A 39 8.62 -4.57 -3.45
N ALA A 40 8.11 -3.39 -3.79
CA ALA A 40 6.85 -2.85 -3.28
C ALA A 40 5.60 -3.52 -3.87
N VAL A 41 5.71 -4.30 -4.96
CA VAL A 41 4.55 -4.98 -5.59
C VAL A 41 3.80 -5.85 -4.59
N ALA A 42 4.50 -6.75 -3.90
CA ALA A 42 3.86 -7.69 -2.99
C ALA A 42 3.25 -6.99 -1.74
N PRO A 43 3.95 -6.04 -1.07
CA PRO A 43 3.34 -5.21 -0.03
C PRO A 43 2.10 -4.43 -0.49
N LEU A 44 2.14 -3.81 -1.67
CA LEU A 44 0.99 -3.06 -2.19
C LEU A 44 -0.18 -4.01 -2.49
N ALA A 45 0.09 -5.17 -3.10
CA ALA A 45 -0.92 -6.18 -3.38
C ALA A 45 -1.57 -6.70 -2.09
N ALA A 46 -0.77 -6.96 -1.05
CA ALA A 46 -1.25 -7.37 0.26
C ALA A 46 -2.24 -6.32 0.84
N MET A 47 -1.90 -5.03 0.76
CA MET A 47 -2.77 -3.95 1.24
C MET A 47 -4.03 -3.81 0.39
N LEU A 48 -3.92 -3.87 -0.94
CA LEU A 48 -5.06 -3.79 -1.85
C LEU A 48 -6.04 -4.94 -1.63
N TYR A 49 -5.54 -6.16 -1.46
CA TYR A 49 -6.37 -7.33 -1.15
C TYR A 49 -7.04 -7.19 0.21
N ALA A 50 -6.28 -6.83 1.26
CA ALA A 50 -6.83 -6.65 2.60
C ALA A 50 -7.94 -5.59 2.63
N ALA A 51 -7.83 -4.53 1.82
CA ALA A 51 -8.81 -3.44 1.76
C ALA A 51 -9.99 -3.69 0.80
N SER A 52 -9.95 -4.77 0.02
CA SER A 52 -10.93 -5.03 -1.04
C SER A 52 -12.28 -5.52 -0.48
N PRO A 53 -13.32 -5.66 -1.36
CA PRO A 53 -14.61 -6.20 -0.96
C PRO A 53 -14.57 -7.62 -0.35
N VAL A 54 -13.54 -8.42 -0.69
CA VAL A 54 -13.35 -9.76 -0.10
C VAL A 54 -12.55 -9.74 1.19
N GLY A 55 -11.87 -8.62 1.48
CA GLY A 55 -11.19 -8.35 2.75
C GLY A 55 -12.07 -7.52 3.70
N ASN A 56 -11.52 -6.43 4.21
CA ASN A 56 -12.18 -5.56 5.19
C ASN A 56 -13.14 -4.51 4.57
N SER A 57 -13.22 -4.42 3.24
CA SER A 57 -14.08 -3.49 2.49
C SER A 57 -13.86 -1.99 2.80
N GLN A 58 -12.68 -1.60 3.30
CA GLN A 58 -12.38 -0.21 3.66
C GLN A 58 -11.81 0.63 2.50
N GLY A 59 -11.46 0.00 1.38
CA GLY A 59 -11.09 0.70 0.15
C GLY A 59 -9.72 1.38 0.16
N ILE A 60 -9.46 2.21 -0.87
CA ILE A 60 -8.15 2.84 -1.11
C ILE A 60 -7.70 3.77 0.02
N SER A 61 -8.62 4.40 0.75
CA SER A 61 -8.27 5.24 1.90
C SER A 61 -7.57 4.44 3.00
N TRP A 62 -8.00 3.19 3.21
CA TRP A 62 -7.34 2.26 4.15
C TRP A 62 -5.94 1.90 3.67
N VAL A 63 -5.77 1.62 2.38
CA VAL A 63 -4.48 1.29 1.76
C VAL A 63 -3.48 2.44 1.92
N VAL A 64 -3.90 3.67 1.66
CA VAL A 64 -3.09 4.88 1.85
C VAL A 64 -2.61 5.01 3.29
N GLN A 65 -3.49 4.79 4.26
CA GLN A 65 -3.13 4.87 5.67
C GLN A 65 -2.20 3.71 6.08
N ALA A 66 -2.46 2.49 5.62
CA ALA A 66 -1.61 1.34 5.89
C ALA A 66 -0.20 1.53 5.33
N ALA A 67 -0.09 2.00 4.08
CA ALA A 67 1.20 2.25 3.41
C ALA A 67 2.10 3.24 4.17
N THR A 68 1.51 4.16 4.94
CA THR A 68 2.22 5.18 5.71
C THR A 68 2.45 4.81 7.18
N THR A 69 1.97 3.64 7.62
CA THR A 69 2.00 3.20 9.03
C THR A 69 2.75 1.88 9.17
N ILE A 70 4.08 1.95 9.27
CA ILE A 70 5.00 0.78 9.22
C ILE A 70 5.24 0.16 10.60
N ASP A 71 5.33 0.98 11.66
CA ASP A 71 5.97 0.53 12.91
C ASP A 71 5.48 1.24 14.17
N VAL A 72 4.17 1.43 14.29
CA VAL A 72 3.56 1.88 15.54
C VAL A 72 2.97 0.64 16.22
N ALA A 73 2.99 0.58 17.56
CA ALA A 73 2.07 -0.30 18.28
C ALA A 73 0.67 0.20 17.97
N THR A 74 0.12 -0.29 16.86
CA THR A 74 -1.16 0.15 16.33
C THR A 74 -2.25 -0.68 16.96
N ASP A 75 -3.32 -0.02 17.41
CA ASP A 75 -4.57 -0.70 17.74
C ASP A 75 -4.99 -1.60 16.58
N ALA A 76 -5.68 -2.71 16.87
CA ALA A 76 -6.10 -3.69 15.86
C ALA A 76 -6.92 -3.06 14.71
N ASP A 77 -7.57 -1.92 14.96
CA ASP A 77 -8.40 -1.21 13.99
C ASP A 77 -7.63 -0.18 13.13
N THR A 78 -6.36 0.08 13.42
CA THR A 78 -5.58 1.09 12.69
C THR A 78 -4.94 0.49 11.44
N PRO A 79 -5.18 1.01 10.22
CA PRO A 79 -4.50 0.54 9.02
C PRO A 79 -2.98 0.63 9.16
N SER A 80 -2.29 -0.51 9.05
CA SER A 80 -0.84 -0.62 9.21
C SER A 80 -0.35 -1.89 8.53
N TRP A 81 0.95 -2.03 8.29
CA TRP A 81 1.50 -3.23 7.66
C TRP A 81 1.22 -4.48 8.52
N ARG A 82 1.24 -4.34 9.85
CA ARG A 82 0.90 -5.44 10.78
C ARG A 82 -0.57 -5.83 10.69
N ASN A 83 -1.47 -4.85 10.65
CA ASN A 83 -2.89 -5.13 10.54
C ASN A 83 -3.28 -5.59 9.12
N THR A 84 -2.50 -5.23 8.09
CA THR A 84 -2.59 -5.86 6.77
C THR A 84 -2.29 -7.36 6.86
N ILE A 85 -1.21 -7.76 7.54
CA ILE A 85 -0.88 -9.18 7.71
C ILE A 85 -2.00 -9.91 8.46
N ALA A 86 -2.51 -9.34 9.55
CA ALA A 86 -3.62 -9.93 10.31
C ALA A 86 -4.92 -10.07 9.49
N ALA A 87 -5.14 -9.18 8.51
CA ALA A 87 -6.28 -9.26 7.60
C ALA A 87 -6.11 -10.28 6.46
N LEU A 88 -4.97 -10.97 6.39
CA LEU A 88 -4.60 -11.92 5.33
C LEU A 88 -4.49 -13.37 5.84
N ASP A 89 -5.21 -13.72 6.91
CA ASP A 89 -5.14 -15.05 7.57
C ASP A 89 -5.35 -16.23 6.60
N ASP A 90 -6.11 -16.05 5.52
CA ASP A 90 -6.36 -17.06 4.49
C ASP A 90 -5.43 -16.94 3.25
N GLN A 91 -4.53 -15.95 3.23
CA GLN A 91 -3.66 -15.63 2.10
C GLN A 91 -2.16 -15.69 2.45
N PRO A 92 -1.60 -16.88 2.69
CA PRO A 92 -0.22 -17.06 3.14
C PRO A 92 0.82 -16.48 2.18
N LEU A 93 0.54 -16.43 0.87
CA LEU A 93 1.49 -15.85 -0.10
C LEU A 93 1.65 -14.34 0.10
N LEU A 94 0.55 -13.63 0.36
CA LEU A 94 0.56 -12.19 0.56
C LEU A 94 1.09 -11.84 1.95
N SER A 95 0.61 -12.53 3.00
CA SER A 95 1.07 -12.28 4.38
C SER A 95 2.57 -12.54 4.55
N ASN A 96 3.09 -13.69 4.08
CA ASN A 96 4.53 -14.00 4.15
C ASN A 96 5.41 -12.97 3.41
N SER A 97 4.90 -12.39 2.32
CA SER A 97 5.65 -11.38 1.58
C SER A 97 5.85 -10.09 2.39
N LEU A 98 4.80 -9.66 3.09
CA LEU A 98 4.81 -8.46 3.92
C LEU A 98 5.55 -8.70 5.25
N GLU A 99 5.41 -9.88 5.85
CA GLU A 99 6.19 -10.31 7.02
C GLU A 99 7.70 -10.28 6.75
N ARG A 100 8.13 -10.77 5.57
CA ARG A 100 9.54 -10.74 5.18
C ARG A 100 10.09 -9.32 5.16
N VAL A 101 9.33 -8.39 4.57
CA VAL A 101 9.74 -6.98 4.47
C VAL A 101 9.72 -6.30 5.85
N LEU A 102 8.81 -6.67 6.75
CA LEU A 102 8.82 -6.17 8.13
C LEU A 102 10.09 -6.57 8.90
N GLY A 103 10.72 -7.70 8.54
CA GLY A 103 12.00 -8.13 9.11
C GLY A 103 13.23 -7.39 8.57
N TRP A 104 13.08 -6.51 7.57
CA TRP A 104 14.18 -5.74 7.00
C TRP A 104 14.56 -4.54 7.88
N ASP A 105 15.75 -3.99 7.64
CA ASP A 105 16.18 -2.81 8.39
C ASP A 105 15.29 -1.59 8.09
N THR A 106 15.23 -0.66 9.04
CA THR A 106 14.33 0.50 8.97
C THR A 106 14.52 1.32 7.69
N ARG A 107 15.75 1.48 7.17
CA ARG A 107 15.97 2.29 5.96
C ARG A 107 15.38 1.61 4.73
N GLN A 108 15.52 0.30 4.63
CA GLN A 108 14.92 -0.46 3.53
C GLN A 108 13.39 -0.40 3.58
N ARG A 109 12.80 -0.50 4.78
CA ARG A 109 11.35 -0.34 4.98
C ARG A 109 10.88 1.07 4.60
N ASP A 110 11.64 2.11 4.97
CA ASP A 110 11.35 3.49 4.61
C ASP A 110 11.38 3.70 3.08
N SER A 111 12.37 3.11 2.38
CA SER A 111 12.42 3.17 0.91
C SER A 111 11.17 2.56 0.26
N ILE A 112 10.71 1.42 0.76
CA ILE A 112 9.48 0.78 0.27
C ILE A 112 8.27 1.66 0.53
N ALA A 113 8.14 2.24 1.73
CA ALA A 113 7.01 3.10 2.06
C ALA A 113 6.97 4.38 1.21
N ILE A 114 8.12 4.96 0.88
CA ILE A 114 8.21 6.08 -0.07
C ILE A 114 7.67 5.66 -1.43
N THR A 115 8.10 4.50 -1.94
CA THR A 115 7.62 3.96 -3.22
C THR A 115 6.12 3.64 -3.22
N LEU A 116 5.60 3.05 -2.13
CA LEU A 116 4.16 2.81 -1.98
C LEU A 116 3.37 4.13 -2.00
N ARG A 117 3.86 5.13 -1.27
CA ARG A 117 3.25 6.46 -1.23
C ARG A 117 3.22 7.12 -2.61
N ASP A 118 4.29 6.98 -3.38
CA ASP A 118 4.37 7.51 -4.74
C ASP A 118 3.36 6.85 -5.69
N ALA A 119 3.18 5.52 -5.58
CA ALA A 119 2.15 4.79 -6.33
C ALA A 119 0.72 5.19 -5.94
N LEU A 120 0.52 5.59 -4.68
CA LEU A 120 -0.77 5.97 -4.13
C LEU A 120 -1.03 7.49 -4.19
N LEU A 121 -0.12 8.27 -4.78
CA LEU A 121 -0.20 9.73 -4.88
C LEU A 121 -1.57 10.26 -5.37
N PRO A 122 -2.25 9.64 -6.36
CA PRO A 122 -3.55 10.12 -6.82
C PRO A 122 -4.68 10.09 -5.78
N TRP A 123 -4.53 9.31 -4.70
CA TRP A 123 -5.52 9.16 -3.63
C TRP A 123 -5.07 9.75 -2.30
N LEU A 124 -3.87 10.35 -2.24
CA LEU A 124 -3.46 11.10 -1.06
C LEU A 124 -4.37 12.33 -0.91
N PRO A 125 -4.83 12.67 0.30
CA PRO A 125 -5.57 13.89 0.54
C PRO A 125 -4.77 15.09 0.01
N THR A 126 -5.27 15.77 -1.01
CA THR A 126 -4.63 17.01 -1.47
C THR A 126 -4.81 18.04 -0.36
N GLU A 127 -3.71 18.64 0.10
CA GLU A 127 -3.66 19.75 1.06
C GLU A 127 -4.26 21.03 0.45
N SER A 128 -5.50 20.97 -0.03
CA SER A 128 -6.18 22.06 -0.75
C SER A 128 -7.22 22.77 0.10
N ALA A 129 -7.32 22.47 1.41
CA ALA A 129 -8.31 23.08 2.30
C ALA A 129 -7.74 23.94 3.44
N ARG A 130 -6.43 23.90 3.74
CA ARG A 130 -5.86 24.68 4.87
C ARG A 130 -5.46 26.12 4.50
N ARG A 131 -5.45 26.49 3.21
CA ARG A 131 -5.12 27.86 2.77
C ARG A 131 -6.32 28.72 2.39
N ALA A 132 -7.56 28.22 2.51
CA ALA A 132 -8.79 28.96 2.17
C ALA A 132 -9.61 29.41 3.39
N SER A 133 -9.03 29.40 4.60
CA SER A 133 -9.68 29.94 5.82
C SER A 133 -8.78 30.90 6.59
N GLY A 134 -7.88 31.57 5.87
CA GLY A 134 -6.99 32.58 6.40
C GLY A 134 -6.84 33.76 5.44
N GLU A 135 -7.96 34.33 5.00
CA GLU A 135 -8.06 35.73 4.56
C GLU A 135 -9.49 36.25 4.81
#